data_AF-T0PNI6-F1
#
_entry.id   AF-T0PNI6-F1
#
_cell.length_a   1.000
_cell.length_b   1.000
_cell.length_c   1.000
_cell.angle_alpha   90.00
_cell.angle_beta   90.00
_cell.angle_gamma   90.00
#
_symmetry.space_group_name_H-M   'P 1'
#
loop_
_entity.id
_entity.type
_entity.pdbx_description
1 polymer ?
#
loop_
_entity_poly.entity_id
_entity_poly.type
_entity_poly.pdbx_seq_one_letter_code
_entity_poly.pdbx_strand_id
1 'polypeptide(L)'
;MEMLLYPFPTVTFSNNTSILLDASFLLSLVYDDDVRHAQCVEALKKILIGKCRLYVTNIISAEVLNQIMYKIFIMDIRHKIDKCNPFNSETNIRQILSCFNKYDRKIIKDKRQDKLREIPYKKYFDNLSKNSLKRHLLKVYYKTAVTMHNQLENTLKFNYVEINKQCMARTKELMTKDLLSINDATHLAVCENYNINYLLTLDGDFIYAENSKVNVLKV
;
A
#
# COMPACT_ATOMS: atom_id res chain seq x y z
N MET A 1 9.26 -17.57 14.49
CA MET A 1 8.16 -16.86 13.82
C MET A 1 7.14 -17.88 13.31
N GLU A 2 5.84 -17.60 13.43
CA GLU A 2 4.77 -18.40 12.82
C GLU A 2 4.01 -17.55 11.79
N MET A 3 3.78 -18.09 10.59
CA MET A 3 2.91 -17.47 9.58
C MET A 3 1.57 -18.21 9.55
N LEU A 4 0.52 -17.49 9.92
CA LEU A 4 -0.85 -17.97 9.99
C LEU A 4 -1.60 -17.48 8.75
N LEU A 5 -2.20 -18.41 8.01
CA LEU A 5 -2.93 -18.10 6.78
C LEU A 5 -4.41 -17.85 7.05
N TYR A 6 -5.03 -16.92 6.29
CA TYR A 6 -6.47 -16.71 6.30
C TYR A 6 -7.19 -18.05 6.01
N PRO A 7 -8.22 -18.43 6.78
CA PRO A 7 -9.10 -17.59 7.61
C PRO A 7 -8.68 -17.40 9.09
N PHE A 8 -7.43 -17.68 9.45
CA PHE A 8 -6.88 -17.57 10.81
C PHE A 8 -7.60 -18.41 11.87
N PRO A 9 -7.79 -19.72 11.66
CA PRO A 9 -8.62 -20.56 12.55
C PRO A 9 -8.10 -20.64 13.99
N THR A 10 -6.81 -20.42 14.21
CA THR A 10 -6.15 -20.50 15.52
C THR A 10 -6.11 -19.17 16.27
N VAL A 11 -6.60 -18.07 15.68
CA VAL A 11 -6.49 -16.72 16.24
C VAL A 11 -7.83 -16.29 16.84
N THR A 12 -7.82 -15.97 18.13
CA THR A 12 -8.96 -15.32 18.79
C THR A 12 -8.71 -13.82 18.87
N PHE A 13 -9.40 -13.05 18.02
CA PHE A 13 -9.33 -11.59 18.04
C PHE A 13 -10.06 -11.03 19.25
N SER A 14 -9.36 -10.22 20.05
CA SER A 14 -9.89 -9.58 21.25
C SER A 14 -9.29 -8.19 21.46
N ASN A 15 -9.78 -7.46 22.46
CA ASN A 15 -9.27 -6.13 22.81
C ASN A 15 -7.80 -6.13 23.26
N ASN A 16 -7.30 -7.28 23.73
CA ASN A 16 -5.89 -7.44 24.08
C ASN A 16 -5.00 -7.68 22.85
N THR A 17 -5.59 -8.09 21.73
CA THR A 17 -4.87 -8.32 20.47
C THR A 17 -4.41 -7.00 19.86
N SER A 18 -3.12 -6.90 19.58
CA SER A 18 -2.49 -5.78 18.90
C SER A 18 -1.97 -6.21 17.52
N ILE A 19 -2.23 -5.40 16.50
CA ILE A 19 -1.93 -5.74 15.10
C ILE A 19 -1.28 -4.53 14.42
N LEU A 20 -0.10 -4.72 13.85
CA LEU A 20 0.49 -3.80 12.90
C LEU A 20 -0.07 -4.11 11.51
N LEU A 21 -0.66 -3.11 10.86
CA LEU A 21 -1.24 -3.25 9.53
C LEU A 21 -0.18 -2.89 8.48
N ASP A 22 0.08 -3.81 7.56
CA ASP A 22 0.98 -3.58 6.43
C ASP A 22 0.32 -2.77 5.31
N ALA A 23 1.14 -2.13 4.46
CA ALA A 23 0.68 -1.32 3.34
C ALA A 23 -0.13 -2.14 2.32
N SER A 24 0.29 -3.38 2.05
CA SER A 24 -0.39 -4.29 1.12
C SER A 24 -1.84 -4.56 1.54
N PHE A 25 -2.08 -4.84 2.82
CA PHE A 25 -3.40 -5.04 3.39
C PHE A 25 -4.25 -3.76 3.31
N LEU A 26 -3.71 -2.61 3.72
CA LEU A 26 -4.40 -1.33 3.67
C LEU A 26 -4.80 -0.94 2.24
N LEU A 27 -3.93 -1.18 1.26
CA LEU A 27 -4.22 -0.90 -0.16
C LEU A 27 -5.32 -1.81 -0.70
N SER A 28 -5.32 -3.09 -0.35
CA SER A 28 -6.39 -4.01 -0.76
C SER A 28 -7.76 -3.59 -0.21
N LEU A 29 -7.83 -2.92 0.95
CA LEU A 29 -9.08 -2.32 1.46
C LEU A 29 -9.54 -1.07 0.68
N VAL A 30 -8.62 -0.32 0.05
CA VAL A 30 -8.96 0.88 -0.72
C VAL A 30 -9.58 0.55 -2.07
N TYR A 31 -9.18 -0.57 -2.66
CA TYR A 31 -9.54 -0.93 -4.03
C TYR A 31 -10.46 -2.15 -4.05
N ASP A 32 -11.71 -1.94 -4.43
CA ASP A 32 -12.71 -3.00 -4.60
C ASP A 32 -12.38 -3.97 -5.76
N ASP A 33 -11.58 -3.51 -6.73
CA ASP A 33 -11.07 -4.31 -7.84
C ASP A 33 -9.88 -5.24 -7.47
N ASP A 34 -9.38 -5.15 -6.23
CA ASP A 34 -8.29 -5.99 -5.76
C ASP A 34 -8.77 -7.44 -5.52
N VAL A 35 -8.01 -8.41 -6.04
CA VAL A 35 -8.31 -9.85 -5.93
C VAL A 35 -8.45 -10.33 -4.47
N ARG A 36 -7.76 -9.67 -3.53
CA ARG A 36 -7.81 -9.99 -2.10
C ARG A 36 -8.80 -9.13 -1.31
N HIS A 37 -9.46 -8.15 -1.95
CA HIS A 37 -10.34 -7.19 -1.29
C HIS A 37 -11.38 -7.87 -0.39
N ALA A 38 -12.12 -8.85 -0.92
CA ALA A 38 -13.16 -9.54 -0.16
C ALA A 38 -12.61 -10.26 1.09
N GLN A 39 -11.44 -10.90 0.97
CA GLN A 39 -10.80 -11.58 2.10
C GLN A 39 -10.28 -10.58 3.14
N CYS A 40 -9.72 -9.45 2.70
CA CYS A 40 -9.29 -8.36 3.56
C CYS A 40 -10.46 -7.74 4.32
N VAL A 41 -11.61 -7.54 3.67
CA VAL A 41 -12.84 -7.05 4.31
C VAL A 41 -13.34 -8.01 5.38
N GLU A 42 -13.35 -9.32 5.11
CA GLU A 42 -13.77 -10.32 6.12
C GLU A 42 -12.78 -10.41 7.29
N ALA A 43 -11.48 -10.36 7.03
CA ALA A 43 -10.46 -10.27 8.09
C ALA A 43 -10.66 -9.01 8.94
N LEU A 44 -10.89 -7.86 8.30
CA LEU A 44 -11.16 -6.59 8.98
C LEU A 44 -12.41 -6.66 9.86
N LYS A 45 -13.51 -7.27 9.38
CA LYS A 45 -14.72 -7.46 10.19
C LYS A 45 -14.42 -8.22 11.49
N LYS A 46 -13.69 -9.33 11.42
CA LYS A 46 -13.30 -10.11 12.62
C LYS A 46 -12.47 -9.27 13.60
N ILE A 47 -11.52 -8.51 13.06
CA ILE A 47 -10.64 -7.61 13.83
C ILE A 47 -11.44 -6.50 14.54
N LEU A 48 -12.38 -5.86 13.84
CA LEU A 48 -13.22 -4.79 14.40
C LEU A 48 -14.22 -5.34 15.45
N ILE A 49 -14.82 -6.51 15.20
CA ILE A 49 -15.67 -7.19 16.19
C ILE A 49 -14.86 -7.51 17.45
N GLY A 50 -13.64 -8.00 17.28
CA GLY A 50 -12.70 -8.27 18.38
C GLY A 50 -12.22 -7.01 19.11
N LYS A 51 -12.45 -5.80 18.56
CA LYS A 51 -11.95 -4.52 19.09
C LYS A 51 -10.42 -4.51 19.26
N CYS A 52 -9.70 -5.14 18.34
CA CYS A 52 -8.25 -5.19 18.36
C CYS A 52 -7.63 -3.79 18.33
N ARG A 53 -6.44 -3.64 18.92
CA ARG A 53 -5.63 -2.43 18.83
C ARG A 53 -4.85 -2.42 17.53
N LEU A 54 -5.15 -1.46 16.66
CA LEU A 54 -4.54 -1.36 15.33
C LEU A 54 -3.42 -0.34 15.35
N TYR A 55 -2.33 -0.67 14.66
CA TYR A 55 -1.14 0.15 14.56
C TYR A 55 -0.68 0.27 13.12
N VAL A 56 -0.03 1.39 12.80
CA VAL A 56 0.74 1.61 11.56
C VAL A 56 1.99 2.40 11.90
N THR A 57 3.00 2.34 11.02
CA THR A 57 4.13 3.27 11.09
C THR A 57 3.91 4.44 10.13
N ASN A 58 4.70 5.51 10.30
CA ASN A 58 4.76 6.61 9.34
C ASN A 58 5.25 6.13 7.95
N ILE A 59 6.11 5.11 7.89
CA ILE A 59 6.61 4.55 6.63
C ILE A 59 5.48 3.81 5.89
N ILE A 60 4.69 3.00 6.59
CA ILE A 60 3.53 2.31 6.02
C ILE A 60 2.54 3.33 5.46
N SER A 61 2.22 4.38 6.22
CA SER A 61 1.30 5.42 5.75
C SER A 61 1.85 6.19 4.54
N ALA A 62 3.15 6.51 4.52
CA ALA A 62 3.79 7.13 3.38
C ALA A 62 3.75 6.22 2.14
N GLU A 63 3.95 4.91 2.31
CA GLU A 63 3.85 3.93 1.24
C GLU A 63 2.42 3.86 0.67
N VAL A 64 1.41 3.74 1.53
CA VAL A 64 0.00 3.71 1.14
C VAL A 64 -0.37 4.97 0.34
N LEU A 65 -0.03 6.16 0.85
CA LEU A 65 -0.27 7.43 0.15
C LEU A 65 0.37 7.46 -1.24
N ASN A 66 1.62 7.02 -1.33
CA ASN A 66 2.38 7.02 -2.57
C ASN A 66 1.79 6.05 -3.60
N GLN A 67 1.43 4.84 -3.17
CA GLN A 67 0.81 3.83 -4.02
C GLN A 67 -0.57 4.28 -4.51
N ILE A 68 -1.37 4.91 -3.65
CA ILE A 68 -2.67 5.45 -4.05
C ILE A 68 -2.52 6.51 -5.14
N MET A 69 -1.62 7.46 -4.92
CA MET A 69 -1.35 8.53 -5.88
C MET A 69 -0.95 7.98 -7.26
N TYR A 70 -0.05 6.99 -7.32
CA TYR A 70 0.38 6.39 -8.58
C TYR A 70 -0.70 5.54 -9.24
N LYS A 71 -1.44 4.72 -8.47
CA LYS A 71 -2.50 3.87 -9.04
C LYS A 71 -3.59 4.73 -9.68
N ILE A 72 -4.03 5.80 -9.01
CA ILE A 72 -5.02 6.74 -9.58
C ILE A 72 -4.49 7.42 -10.84
N PHE A 73 -3.22 7.87 -10.85
CA PHE A 73 -2.62 8.43 -12.06
C PHE A 73 -2.67 7.43 -13.22
N ILE A 74 -2.31 6.17 -13.00
CA ILE A 74 -2.31 5.12 -14.01
C ILE A 74 -3.74 4.85 -14.51
N MET A 75 -4.71 4.76 -13.59
CA MET A 75 -6.14 4.59 -13.92
C MET A 75 -6.64 5.72 -14.82
N ASP A 76 -6.32 6.97 -14.49
CA ASP A 76 -6.69 8.12 -15.30
C ASP A 76 -6.06 8.11 -16.69
N ILE A 77 -4.79 7.73 -16.80
CA ILE A 77 -4.15 7.61 -18.11
C ILE A 77 -4.83 6.52 -18.96
N ARG A 78 -5.36 5.47 -18.33
CA ARG A 78 -5.99 4.32 -18.98
C ARG A 78 -7.51 4.34 -19.01
N HIS A 79 -8.17 5.40 -18.51
CA HIS A 79 -9.62 5.40 -18.28
C HIS A 79 -10.45 5.00 -19.52
N LYS A 80 -10.02 5.37 -20.74
CA LYS A 80 -10.71 4.99 -22.00
C LYS A 80 -10.55 3.52 -22.39
N ILE A 81 -9.53 2.85 -21.87
CA ILE A 81 -9.24 1.43 -22.06
C ILE A 81 -9.99 0.64 -21.00
N ASP A 82 -9.88 1.06 -19.75
CA ASP A 82 -10.48 0.39 -18.58
C ASP A 82 -11.99 0.71 -18.45
N LYS A 83 -12.52 1.62 -19.27
CA LYS A 83 -13.92 2.06 -19.29
C LYS A 83 -14.41 2.59 -17.93
N CYS A 84 -13.54 3.28 -17.21
CA CYS A 84 -13.84 3.91 -15.94
C CYS A 84 -13.93 5.43 -16.07
N ASN A 85 -14.61 6.07 -15.11
CA ASN A 85 -14.61 7.52 -15.00
C ASN A 85 -13.26 7.99 -14.44
N PRO A 86 -12.62 8.98 -15.06
CA PRO A 86 -11.37 9.51 -14.54
C PRO A 86 -11.59 10.40 -13.30
N PHE A 87 -10.60 10.43 -12.43
CA PHE A 87 -10.52 11.34 -11.29
C PHE A 87 -10.17 12.77 -11.71
N ASN A 88 -9.30 12.92 -12.72
CA ASN A 88 -8.95 14.20 -13.31
C ASN A 88 -9.84 14.54 -14.50
N SER A 89 -9.86 15.82 -14.91
CA SER A 89 -10.59 16.21 -16.11
C SER A 89 -9.96 15.62 -17.37
N GLU A 90 -10.77 15.27 -18.37
CA GLU A 90 -10.27 14.78 -19.66
C GLU A 90 -9.30 15.76 -20.33
N THR A 91 -9.49 17.06 -20.13
CA THR A 91 -8.57 18.09 -20.64
C THR A 91 -7.21 17.99 -19.97
N ASN A 92 -7.15 17.87 -18.64
CA ASN A 92 -5.88 17.68 -17.93
C ASN A 92 -5.21 16.37 -18.33
N ILE A 93 -5.98 15.28 -18.48
CA ILE A 93 -5.44 13.99 -18.91
C ILE A 93 -4.82 14.11 -20.30
N ARG A 94 -5.47 14.80 -21.25
CA ARG A 94 -4.88 15.08 -22.57
C ARG A 94 -3.57 15.88 -22.48
N GLN A 95 -3.49 16.87 -21.59
CA GLN A 95 -2.27 17.64 -21.36
C GLN A 95 -1.16 16.81 -20.72
N ILE A 96 -1.48 15.95 -19.75
CA ILE A 96 -0.55 14.99 -19.16
C ILE A 96 -0.02 14.04 -20.23
N LEU A 97 -0.92 13.43 -21.01
CA LEU A 97 -0.56 12.54 -22.11
C LEU A 97 0.35 13.23 -23.12
N SER A 98 0.19 14.54 -23.37
CA SER A 98 1.08 15.28 -24.28
C SER A 98 2.56 15.24 -23.87
N CYS A 99 2.86 15.00 -22.59
CA CYS A 99 4.23 14.83 -22.08
C CYS A 99 4.80 13.43 -22.32
N PHE A 100 3.97 12.47 -22.72
CA PHE A 100 4.40 11.11 -23.02
C PHE A 100 5.09 11.09 -24.39
N ASN A 101 6.06 10.20 -24.56
CA ASN A 101 6.71 10.01 -25.86
C ASN A 101 5.69 9.49 -26.90
N LYS A 102 6.05 9.58 -28.19
CA LYS A 102 5.14 9.20 -29.29
C LYS A 102 4.71 7.73 -29.23
N TYR A 103 5.59 6.82 -28.79
CA TYR A 103 5.32 5.38 -28.72
C TYR A 103 4.29 5.07 -27.62
N ASP A 104 4.50 5.56 -26.40
CA ASP A 104 3.62 5.31 -25.26
C ASP A 104 2.24 5.95 -25.46
N ARG A 105 2.20 7.17 -26.02
CA ARG A 105 0.93 7.81 -26.42
C ARG A 105 0.15 6.96 -27.42
N LYS A 106 0.85 6.33 -28.37
CA LYS A 106 0.24 5.47 -29.37
C LYS A 106 -0.35 4.21 -28.73
N ILE A 107 0.36 3.57 -27.80
CA ILE A 107 -0.17 2.42 -27.03
C ILE A 107 -1.50 2.77 -26.37
N ILE A 108 -1.58 3.92 -25.70
CA ILE A 108 -2.78 4.38 -24.99
C ILE A 108 -3.90 4.72 -25.97
N LYS A 109 -3.59 5.47 -27.04
CA LYS A 109 -4.57 5.89 -28.06
C LYS A 109 -5.16 4.69 -28.81
N ASP A 110 -4.32 3.72 -29.17
CA ASP A 110 -4.71 2.51 -29.90
C ASP A 110 -5.24 1.42 -28.96
N LYS A 111 -5.36 1.70 -27.64
CA LYS A 111 -5.90 0.80 -26.61
C LYS A 111 -5.24 -0.58 -26.55
N ARG A 112 -3.92 -0.63 -26.75
CA ARG A 112 -3.13 -1.87 -26.78
C ARG A 112 -2.88 -2.43 -25.38
N GLN A 113 -3.81 -3.25 -24.88
CA GLN A 113 -3.75 -3.82 -23.51
C GLN A 113 -2.48 -4.63 -23.25
N ASP A 114 -2.01 -5.38 -24.24
CA ASP A 114 -0.78 -6.20 -24.20
C ASP A 114 0.46 -5.38 -23.83
N LYS A 115 0.50 -4.11 -24.22
CA LYS A 115 1.67 -3.23 -24.05
C LYS A 115 1.57 -2.24 -22.91
N LEU A 116 0.46 -2.19 -22.18
CA LEU A 116 0.27 -1.21 -21.11
C LEU A 116 1.33 -1.32 -20.00
N ARG A 117 1.84 -2.54 -19.77
CA ARG A 117 2.90 -2.82 -18.79
C ARG A 117 4.26 -2.26 -19.19
N GLU A 118 4.48 -1.99 -20.48
CA GLU A 118 5.74 -1.43 -20.99
C GLU A 118 5.87 0.07 -20.71
N ILE A 119 4.75 0.76 -20.44
CA ILE A 119 4.74 2.22 -20.26
C ILE A 119 5.38 2.58 -18.91
N PRO A 120 6.42 3.44 -18.88
CA PRO A 120 7.08 3.83 -17.64
C PRO A 120 6.31 4.94 -16.91
N TYR A 121 5.09 4.66 -16.42
CA TYR A 121 4.21 5.64 -15.80
C TYR A 121 4.87 6.44 -14.68
N LYS A 122 5.64 5.77 -13.80
CA LYS A 122 6.37 6.42 -12.70
C LYS A 122 7.32 7.50 -13.21
N LYS A 123 8.07 7.23 -14.28
CA LYS A 123 8.96 8.21 -14.92
C LYS A 123 8.18 9.44 -15.40
N TYR A 124 7.01 9.24 -16.00
CA TYR A 124 6.17 10.35 -16.45
C TYR A 124 5.62 11.17 -15.29
N PHE A 125 5.14 10.50 -14.24
CA PHE A 125 4.69 11.16 -13.03
C PHE A 125 5.81 11.99 -12.39
N ASP A 126 6.99 11.41 -12.20
CA ASP A 126 8.16 12.06 -11.59
C ASP A 126 8.66 13.25 -12.42
N ASN A 127 8.62 13.15 -13.75
CA ASN A 127 8.99 14.27 -14.62
C ASN A 127 7.97 15.42 -14.54
N LEU A 128 6.68 15.09 -14.47
CA LEU A 128 5.61 16.08 -14.28
C LEU A 128 5.68 16.74 -12.91
N SER A 129 6.00 15.99 -11.86
CA SER A 129 6.10 16.51 -10.49
C SER A 129 7.25 17.51 -10.33
N LYS A 130 8.30 17.39 -11.15
CA LYS A 130 9.44 18.31 -11.22
C LYS A 130 9.24 19.49 -12.19
N ASN A 131 8.19 19.46 -13.02
CA ASN A 131 7.91 20.50 -14.01
C ASN A 131 7.04 21.61 -13.39
N SER A 132 7.61 22.78 -13.10
CA SER A 132 6.90 23.90 -12.45
C SER A 132 5.64 24.34 -13.19
N LEU A 133 5.61 24.28 -14.53
CA LEU A 133 4.47 24.70 -15.34
C LEU A 133 3.35 23.65 -15.36
N LYS A 134 3.69 22.37 -15.25
CA LYS A 134 2.73 21.25 -15.42
C LYS A 134 2.42 20.48 -14.13
N ARG A 135 3.16 20.70 -13.04
CA ARG A 135 2.98 20.01 -11.76
C ARG A 135 1.55 20.15 -11.21
N HIS A 136 0.90 21.29 -11.46
CA HIS A 136 -0.48 21.54 -11.03
C HIS A 136 -1.48 20.52 -11.58
N LEU A 137 -1.19 19.88 -12.74
CA LEU A 137 -2.02 18.83 -13.32
C LEU A 137 -2.10 17.59 -12.44
N LEU A 138 -1.12 17.39 -11.56
CA LEU A 138 -1.08 16.26 -10.63
C LEU A 138 -1.86 16.50 -9.33
N LYS A 139 -2.34 17.73 -9.09
CA LYS A 139 -2.97 18.14 -7.81
C LYS A 139 -4.10 17.20 -7.37
N VAL A 140 -4.90 16.71 -8.30
CA VAL A 140 -6.01 15.80 -7.98
C VAL A 140 -5.50 14.48 -7.42
N TYR A 141 -4.39 13.92 -7.93
CA TYR A 141 -3.84 12.66 -7.45
C TYR A 141 -3.36 12.77 -6.00
N TYR A 142 -2.65 13.85 -5.67
CA TYR A 142 -2.25 14.14 -4.29
C TYR A 142 -3.46 14.32 -3.37
N LYS A 143 -4.47 15.10 -3.80
CA LYS A 143 -5.67 15.34 -2.99
C LYS A 143 -6.46 14.06 -2.74
N THR A 144 -6.63 13.24 -3.78
CA THR A 144 -7.39 11.99 -3.67
C THR A 144 -6.65 10.98 -2.79
N ALA A 145 -5.33 10.87 -2.90
CA ALA A 145 -4.54 10.00 -2.03
C ALA A 145 -4.70 10.38 -0.54
N VAL A 146 -4.60 11.67 -0.21
CA VAL A 146 -4.84 12.15 1.16
C VAL A 146 -6.28 11.87 1.62
N THR A 147 -7.26 12.08 0.74
CA THR A 147 -8.67 11.85 1.06
C THR A 147 -8.94 10.37 1.38
N MET A 148 -8.45 9.46 0.54
CA MET A 148 -8.62 8.01 0.73
C MET A 148 -7.88 7.51 1.97
N HIS A 149 -6.66 7.99 2.22
CA HIS A 149 -5.90 7.62 3.41
C HIS A 149 -6.56 8.15 4.70
N ASN A 150 -7.06 9.39 4.70
CA ASN A 150 -7.85 9.91 5.83
C ASN A 150 -9.13 9.09 6.08
N GLN A 151 -9.77 8.58 5.02
CA GLN A 151 -10.93 7.69 5.17
C GLN A 151 -10.53 6.37 5.82
N LEU A 152 -9.39 5.77 5.45
CA LEU A 152 -8.84 4.59 6.12
C LEU A 152 -8.59 4.89 7.61
N GLU A 153 -7.92 5.99 7.93
CA GLU A 153 -7.60 6.37 9.30
C GLU A 153 -8.86 6.54 10.16
N ASN A 154 -9.87 7.26 9.64
CA ASN A 154 -11.13 7.47 10.34
C ASN A 154 -11.95 6.18 10.54
N THR A 155 -11.87 5.25 9.58
CA THR A 155 -12.62 3.98 9.62
C THR A 155 -11.95 2.97 10.55
N LEU A 156 -10.64 2.82 10.44
CA LEU A 156 -9.86 1.82 11.18
C LEU A 156 -9.45 2.31 12.56
N LYS A 157 -9.29 3.63 12.75
CA LYS A 157 -8.83 4.26 14.00
C LYS A 157 -7.51 3.65 14.50
N PHE A 158 -6.58 3.38 13.59
CA PHE A 158 -5.26 2.87 13.95
C PHE A 158 -4.41 3.94 14.65
N ASN A 159 -3.42 3.50 15.41
CA ASN A 159 -2.48 4.37 16.12
C ASN A 159 -1.13 4.36 15.39
N TYR A 160 -0.46 5.50 15.35
CA TYR A 160 0.90 5.58 14.82
C TYR A 160 1.91 5.11 15.86
N VAL A 161 2.84 4.25 15.44
CA VAL A 161 4.03 3.88 16.22
C VAL A 161 5.30 4.42 15.58
N GLU A 162 6.17 4.97 16.41
CA GLU A 162 7.42 5.57 15.97
C GLU A 162 8.48 4.50 15.67
N ILE A 163 9.29 4.72 14.64
CA ILE A 163 10.47 3.90 14.38
C ILE A 163 11.65 4.55 15.08
N ASN A 164 12.04 3.99 16.23
CA ASN A 164 13.13 4.51 17.04
C ASN A 164 14.47 3.78 16.76
N LYS A 165 15.53 4.16 17.49
CA LYS A 165 16.87 3.57 17.35
C LYS A 165 16.91 2.06 17.57
N GLN A 166 16.11 1.53 18.50
CA GLN A 166 16.03 0.08 18.78
C GLN A 166 15.38 -0.65 17.62
N CYS A 167 14.28 -0.12 17.06
CA CYS A 167 13.68 -0.64 15.82
C CYS A 167 14.71 -0.69 14.69
N MET A 168 15.50 0.36 14.49
CA MET A 168 16.51 0.39 13.42
C MET A 168 17.69 -0.55 13.65
N ALA A 169 18.11 -0.74 14.91
CA ALA A 169 19.14 -1.75 15.23
C ALA A 169 18.63 -3.14 14.86
N ARG A 170 17.40 -3.46 15.27
CA ARG A 170 16.78 -4.75 14.98
C ARG A 170 16.50 -4.97 13.49
N THR A 171 16.09 -3.92 12.77
CA THR A 171 15.93 -3.93 11.31
C THR A 171 17.21 -4.38 10.62
N LYS A 172 18.36 -3.79 10.98
CA LYS A 172 19.66 -4.14 10.38
C LYS A 172 20.06 -5.60 10.65
N GLU A 173 19.71 -6.12 11.82
CA GLU A 173 19.92 -7.54 12.12
C GLU A 173 19.07 -8.44 11.24
N LEU A 174 17.77 -8.17 11.13
CA LEU A 174 16.85 -8.95 10.31
C LEU A 174 17.23 -8.89 8.83
N MET A 175 17.61 -7.71 8.32
CA MET A 175 18.08 -7.57 6.93
C MET A 175 19.32 -8.43 6.64
N THR A 176 20.28 -8.49 7.58
CA THR A 176 21.53 -9.22 7.34
C THR A 176 21.40 -10.73 7.60
N LYS A 177 20.57 -11.14 8.56
CA LYS A 177 20.39 -12.55 8.93
C LYS A 177 19.33 -13.25 8.09
N ASP A 178 18.20 -12.60 7.86
CA ASP A 178 17.02 -13.17 7.21
C ASP A 178 16.87 -12.71 5.75
N LEU A 179 17.80 -11.86 5.27
CA LEU A 179 17.82 -11.30 3.91
C LEU A 179 16.53 -10.56 3.52
N LEU A 180 15.84 -9.99 4.51
CA LEU A 180 14.61 -9.25 4.29
C LEU A 180 14.87 -7.87 3.70
N SER A 181 13.88 -7.37 2.94
CA SER A 181 13.87 -5.97 2.51
C SER A 181 13.84 -5.04 3.71
N ILE A 182 14.29 -3.79 3.53
CA ILE A 182 14.31 -2.81 4.62
C ILE A 182 12.91 -2.57 5.20
N ASN A 183 11.86 -2.56 4.37
CA ASN A 183 10.49 -2.33 4.83
C ASN A 183 10.00 -3.49 5.68
N ASP A 184 10.14 -4.73 5.18
CA ASP A 184 9.70 -5.94 5.89
C ASP A 184 10.44 -6.13 7.21
N ALA A 185 11.76 -5.97 7.18
CA ALA A 185 12.60 -6.00 8.38
C ALA A 185 12.18 -4.93 9.39
N THR A 186 11.81 -3.73 8.92
CA THR A 186 11.35 -2.63 9.78
C THR A 186 9.99 -2.96 10.41
N HIS A 187 9.05 -3.52 9.66
CA HIS A 187 7.73 -3.90 10.17
C HIS A 187 7.83 -4.93 11.30
N LEU A 188 8.64 -5.97 11.11
CA LEU A 188 8.92 -6.96 12.15
C LEU A 188 9.62 -6.34 13.36
N ALA A 189 10.67 -5.53 13.14
CA ALA A 189 11.41 -4.88 14.21
C ALA A 189 10.52 -3.95 15.06
N VAL A 190 9.57 -3.24 14.44
CA VAL A 190 8.58 -2.43 15.15
C VAL A 190 7.66 -3.31 15.98
N CYS A 191 7.13 -4.40 15.41
CA CYS A 191 6.29 -5.33 16.16
C CYS A 191 7.02 -5.88 17.40
N GLU A 192 8.28 -6.30 17.26
CA GLU A 192 9.07 -6.80 18.39
C GLU A 192 9.34 -5.72 19.44
N ASN A 193 9.72 -4.52 19.02
CA ASN A 193 10.08 -3.45 19.94
C ASN A 193 8.88 -2.95 20.76
N TYR A 194 7.69 -2.93 20.16
CA TYR A 194 6.46 -2.47 20.81
C TYR A 194 5.59 -3.60 21.36
N ASN A 195 6.08 -4.85 21.34
CA ASN A 195 5.33 -6.05 21.75
C ASN A 195 3.97 -6.18 21.04
N ILE A 196 3.90 -5.83 19.77
CA ILE A 196 2.71 -6.00 18.95
C ILE A 196 2.56 -7.48 18.60
N ASN A 197 1.37 -8.04 18.83
CA ASN A 197 1.15 -9.49 18.73
C ASN A 197 1.28 -10.00 17.30
N TYR A 198 0.75 -9.23 16.34
CA TYR A 198 0.65 -9.67 14.96
C TYR A 198 1.08 -8.60 13.95
N LEU A 199 1.66 -9.04 12.83
CA LEU A 199 1.75 -8.28 11.59
C LEU A 199 0.71 -8.82 10.60
N LEU A 200 -0.15 -7.96 10.05
CA LEU A 200 -1.17 -8.35 9.06
C LEU A 200 -0.78 -7.85 7.67
N THR A 201 -0.61 -8.77 6.71
CA THR A 201 -0.06 -8.50 5.38
C THR A 201 -0.68 -9.41 4.30
N LEU A 202 -0.44 -9.09 3.03
CA LEU A 202 -0.65 -9.98 1.89
C LEU A 202 0.65 -10.67 1.42
N ASP A 203 1.80 -10.18 1.89
CA ASP A 203 3.10 -10.56 1.34
C ASP A 203 3.58 -11.90 1.93
N GLY A 204 4.27 -12.67 1.08
CA GLY A 204 4.82 -13.97 1.45
C GLY A 204 6.23 -13.91 2.00
N ASP A 205 6.94 -12.80 1.81
CA ASP A 205 8.39 -12.74 2.02
C ASP A 205 8.79 -12.89 3.49
N PHE A 206 7.85 -12.67 4.41
CA PHE A 206 8.07 -12.91 5.83
C PHE A 206 8.38 -14.36 6.18
N ILE A 207 8.11 -15.35 5.32
CA ILE A 207 8.46 -16.77 5.57
C ILE A 207 9.94 -16.96 5.91
N TYR A 208 10.81 -16.07 5.44
CA TYR A 208 12.26 -16.15 5.65
C TYR A 208 12.73 -15.50 6.96
N ALA A 209 11.84 -14.88 7.73
CA ALA A 209 12.17 -14.17 8.97
C ALA A 209 12.32 -15.12 10.18
N GLU A 210 13.20 -16.12 10.05
CA GLU A 210 13.42 -17.16 11.07
C GLU A 210 13.82 -16.57 12.42
N ASN A 211 14.57 -15.46 12.41
CA ASN A 211 15.03 -14.80 13.63
C ASN A 211 13.97 -13.92 14.28
N SER A 212 12.75 -13.80 13.72
CA SER A 212 11.68 -13.02 14.31
C SER A 212 10.78 -13.80 15.28
N LYS A 213 10.27 -13.10 16.29
CA LYS A 213 9.28 -13.62 17.26
C LYS A 213 7.84 -13.22 16.94
N VAL A 214 7.64 -12.39 15.92
CA VAL A 214 6.32 -11.87 15.53
C VAL A 214 5.51 -12.97 14.86
N ASN A 215 4.20 -13.03 15.12
CA ASN A 215 3.31 -13.88 14.36
C ASN A 215 2.75 -13.10 13.16
N VAL A 216 2.86 -13.66 11.96
CA VAL A 216 2.40 -13.00 10.73
C VAL A 216 1.05 -13.56 10.34
N LEU A 217 0.05 -12.69 10.21
CA LEU A 217 -1.26 -13.00 9.65
C LEU A 217 -1.23 -12.66 8.17
N LYS A 218 -1.25 -13.68 7.31
CA LYS A 218 -1.28 -13.51 5.86
C LYS A 218 -2.66 -13.78 5.29
N VAL A 219 -3.24 -12.80 4.61
CA VAL A 219 -4.52 -12.94 3.89
C VAL A 219 -4.34 -13.54 2.49
#